data_AF-A0A6M1SH28-F1
#
_entry.id   AF-A0A6M1SH28-F1
#
_cell.length_a   1.000
_cell.length_b   1.000
_cell.length_c   1.000
_cell.angle_alpha   90.00
_cell.angle_beta   90.00
_cell.angle_gamma   90.00
#
_symmetry.space_group_name_H-M   'P 1'
#
loop_
_entity.id
_entity.type
_entity.pdbx_description
1 polymer ?
#
loop_
_entity_poly.entity_id
_entity_poly.type
_entity_poly.pdbx_seq_one_letter_code
_entity_poly.pdbx_strand_id
1 'polypeptide(L)'
;MSTADALRLILLSSLWGLSFIFMRVAAPEFGSVPLVWIRMTIGALLLVPLLLSLHYARLIWQHKGPLLLLGVVSHVLPFSLLALA
;
A
#
# COMPACT_ATOMS: atom_id res chain seq x y z
N MET A 1 26.49 -9.52 1.91
CA MET A 1 25.50 -8.60 1.31
C MET A 1 26.19 -7.92 0.15
N SER A 2 25.65 -8.01 -1.07
CA SER A 2 26.26 -7.33 -2.22
C SER A 2 26.06 -5.81 -2.07
N THR A 3 26.99 -5.00 -2.58
CA THR A 3 26.82 -3.53 -2.66
C THR A 3 25.55 -3.15 -3.44
N ALA A 4 25.18 -3.97 -4.42
CA ALA A 4 23.93 -3.82 -5.16
C ALA A 4 22.68 -4.02 -4.28
N ASP A 5 22.73 -4.94 -3.30
CA ASP A 5 21.61 -5.17 -2.38
C ASP A 5 21.46 -4.00 -1.40
N ALA A 6 22.58 -3.48 -0.90
CA ALA A 6 22.58 -2.30 -0.04
C ALA A 6 21.98 -1.08 -0.76
N LEU A 7 22.39 -0.84 -2.01
CA LEU A 7 21.83 0.24 -2.84
C LEU A 7 20.33 0.05 -3.10
N ARG A 8 19.88 -1.17 -3.41
CA ARG A 8 18.45 -1.47 -3.57
C ARG A 8 17.66 -1.19 -2.30
N LEU A 9 18.18 -1.58 -1.13
CA LEU A 9 17.54 -1.31 0.15
C LEU A 9 17.47 0.18 0.48
N ILE A 10 18.54 0.93 0.22
CA ILE A 10 18.57 2.40 0.44
C ILE A 10 17.54 3.10 -0.47
N LEU A 11 17.48 2.72 -1.75
CA LEU A 11 16.51 3.28 -2.69
C LEU A 11 15.09 2.90 -2.29
N LEU A 12 14.85 1.64 -1.95
CA LEU A 12 13.54 1.16 -1.51
C LEU A 12 13.08 1.90 -0.24
N SER A 13 13.97 2.04 0.74
CA SER A 13 13.72 2.76 1.99
C SER A 13 13.42 4.24 1.74
N SER A 14 14.19 4.89 0.86
CA SER A 14 13.96 6.29 0.49
C SER A 14 12.63 6.47 -0.23
N LEU A 15 12.28 5.58 -1.17
CA LEU A 15 11.03 5.63 -1.91
C LEU A 15 9.81 5.44 -0.97
N TRP A 16 9.91 4.52 -0.02
CA TRP A 16 8.87 4.28 0.98
C TRP A 16 8.75 5.45 1.96
N GLY A 17 9.87 5.95 2.49
CA GLY A 17 9.91 7.03 3.48
C GLY A 17 9.47 8.38 2.95
N LEU A 18 9.94 8.77 1.75
CA LEU A 18 9.61 10.06 1.12
C LEU A 18 8.10 10.18 0.86
N SER A 19 7.43 9.06 0.57
CA SER A 19 5.99 8.99 0.35
C SER A 19 5.17 9.49 1.55
N PHE A 20 5.66 9.33 2.79
CA PHE A 20 4.97 9.81 3.99
C PHE A 20 5.05 11.33 4.16
N ILE A 21 6.08 11.98 3.63
CA ILE A 21 6.20 13.45 3.68
C ILE A 21 5.06 14.09 2.87
N PHE A 22 4.77 13.55 1.69
CA PHE A 22 3.64 14.00 0.87
C PHE A 22 2.29 13.81 1.59
N MET A 23 2.15 12.74 2.40
CA MET A 23 0.94 12.56 3.20
C MET A 23 0.76 13.66 4.24
N ARG A 24 1.84 14.13 4.89
CA ARG A 24 1.78 15.25 5.85
C ARG A 24 1.43 16.60 5.21
N VAL A 25 1.87 16.81 3.97
CA VAL A 25 1.57 18.05 3.22
C VAL A 25 0.15 18.04 2.67
N ALA A 26 -0.35 16.89 2.21
CA ALA A 26 -1.67 16.78 1.58
C ALA A 26 -2.83 16.52 2.58
N ALA A 27 -2.55 15.93 3.75
CA ALA A 27 -3.57 15.59 4.75
C ALA A 27 -4.37 16.80 5.30
N PRO A 28 -3.78 17.99 5.55
CA PRO A 28 -4.52 19.14 6.08
C PRO A 28 -5.59 19.67 5.13
N GLU A 29 -5.34 19.61 3.82
CA GLU A 29 -6.20 20.19 2.78
C GLU A 29 -7.21 19.18 2.23
N PHE A 30 -6.82 17.91 2.08
CA PHE A 30 -7.62 16.87 1.43
C PHE A 30 -8.28 15.88 2.41
N GLY A 31 -7.87 15.91 3.68
CA GLY A 31 -8.19 14.89 4.66
C GLY A 31 -7.30 13.65 4.51
N SER A 32 -6.96 13.05 5.65
CA SER A 32 -6.04 11.91 5.71
C SER A 32 -6.68 10.60 5.21
N VAL A 33 -7.97 10.40 5.43
CA VAL A 33 -8.72 9.21 4.96
C VAL A 33 -8.86 9.17 3.42
N PRO A 34 -9.28 10.23 2.71
CA PRO A 34 -9.32 10.25 1.24
C PRO A 34 -7.97 9.99 0.60
N LEU A 35 -6.89 10.49 1.20
CA LEU A 35 -5.53 10.32 0.69
C LEU A 35 -5.07 8.85 0.73
N VAL A 36 -5.36 8.17 1.84
CA VAL A 36 -5.09 6.73 2.00
C VAL A 36 -5.93 5.92 1.00
N TRP A 37 -7.20 6.28 0.83
CA TRP A 37 -8.08 5.63 -0.14
C TRP A 37 -7.53 5.71 -1.57
N ILE A 38 -7.16 6.91 -2.04
CA ILE A 38 -6.60 7.11 -3.38
C ILE A 38 -5.35 6.24 -3.57
N ARG A 39 -4.44 6.24 -2.58
CA ARG A 39 -3.22 5.43 -2.63
C ARG A 39 -3.53 3.94 -2.75
N MET A 40 -4.47 3.43 -1.95
CA MET A 40 -4.85 2.01 -2.01
C MET A 40 -5.56 1.65 -3.31
N THR A 41 -6.41 2.54 -3.84
CA THR A 41 -7.08 2.34 -5.14
C THR A 41 -6.08 2.33 -6.29
N ILE A 42 -5.10 3.24 -6.32
CA ILE A 42 -4.04 3.23 -7.34
C ILE A 42 -3.23 1.93 -7.26
N GLY A 43 -2.82 1.51 -6.06
CA GLY A 43 -2.11 0.24 -5.86
C GLY A 43 -2.94 -0.97 -6.33
N ALA A 44 -4.23 -1.00 -6.02
CA ALA A 44 -5.14 -2.03 -6.49
C ALA A 44 -5.27 -2.04 -8.02
N LEU A 45 -5.44 -0.87 -8.65
CA LEU A 45 -5.53 -0.72 -10.11
C LEU A 45 -4.27 -1.19 -10.83
N LEU A 46 -3.09 -0.89 -10.28
CA LEU A 46 -1.82 -1.38 -10.82
C LEU A 46 -1.68 -2.90 -10.75
N LEU A 47 -2.34 -3.53 -9.77
CA LEU A 47 -2.37 -4.99 -9.65
C LEU A 47 -3.44 -5.65 -10.53
N VAL A 48 -4.47 -4.93 -10.98
CA VAL A 48 -5.53 -5.45 -11.86
C VAL A 48 -4.99 -6.25 -13.06
N PRO A 49 -4.04 -5.75 -13.88
CA PRO A 49 -3.54 -6.51 -15.03
C PRO A 49 -2.86 -7.83 -14.64
N LEU A 50 -2.24 -7.90 -13.46
CA LEU A 50 -1.68 -9.14 -12.93
C LEU A 50 -2.78 -10.12 -12.48
N LEU A 51 -3.88 -9.58 -11.95
CA LEU A 51 -5.03 -10.34 -11.45
C LEU A 51 -5.96 -10.86 -12.56
N LEU A 52 -5.77 -10.43 -13.82
CA LEU A 52 -6.54 -10.89 -14.98
C LEU A 52 -6.37 -12.40 -15.26
N SER A 53 -5.33 -13.04 -14.72
CA SER A 53 -5.22 -14.49 -14.77
C SER A 53 -6.33 -15.15 -13.95
N LEU A 54 -7.12 -16.01 -14.61
CA LEU A 54 -8.19 -16.81 -13.97
C LEU A 54 -7.69 -17.61 -12.76
N HIS A 55 -6.41 -17.96 -12.73
CA HIS A 55 -5.77 -18.61 -11.59
C HIS A 55 -5.75 -17.71 -10.35
N TYR A 56 -5.28 -16.47 -10.48
CA TYR A 56 -5.22 -15.52 -9.36
C TYR A 56 -6.61 -15.09 -8.92
N ALA A 57 -7.55 -14.89 -9.84
CA ALA A 57 -8.94 -14.59 -9.50
C ALA A 57 -9.56 -15.71 -8.64
N ARG A 58 -9.38 -16.98 -9.01
CA ARG A 58 -9.87 -18.13 -8.23
C ARG A 58 -9.19 -18.20 -6.86
N LEU A 59 -7.88 -17.94 -6.78
CA LEU A 59 -7.13 -17.95 -5.52
C LEU A 59 -7.61 -16.86 -4.55
N ILE A 60 -7.89 -15.65 -5.06
CA ILE A 60 -8.47 -14.55 -4.29
C ILE A 60 -9.84 -14.94 -3.75
N TRP A 61 -10.70 -15.53 -4.57
CA TRP A 61 -12.03 -15.97 -4.14
C TRP A 61 -11.97 -17.04 -3.03
N GLN A 62 -11.00 -17.95 -3.10
CA GLN A 62 -10.78 -18.97 -2.07
C GLN A 62 -10.24 -18.36 -0.76
N HIS A 63 -9.38 -17.34 -0.84
CA HIS A 63 -8.70 -16.75 0.33
C HIS A 63 -9.17 -15.33 0.68
N LYS A 64 -10.37 -14.94 0.25
CA LYS A 64 -10.90 -13.58 0.41
C LYS A 64 -10.91 -13.12 1.87
N GLY A 65 -11.24 -13.99 2.83
CA GLY A 65 -11.25 -13.66 4.25
C GLY A 65 -9.86 -13.32 4.79
N PRO A 66 -8.87 -14.25 4.68
CA PRO A 66 -7.49 -13.98 5.04
C PRO A 66 -6.87 -12.77 4.33
N LEU A 67 -7.15 -12.59 3.04
CA LEU A 67 -6.66 -11.44 2.27
C LEU A 67 -7.24 -10.11 2.76
N LEU A 68 -8.54 -10.08 3.09
CA LEU A 68 -9.18 -8.91 3.69
C LEU A 68 -8.58 -8.61 5.06
N LEU A 69 -8.40 -9.61 5.91
CA LEU A 69 -7.82 -9.43 7.24
C LEU A 69 -6.38 -8.92 7.16
N LEU A 70 -5.57 -9.47 6.25
CA LEU A 70 -4.22 -8.99 5.96
C LEU A 70 -4.22 -7.53 5.49
N GLY A 71 -5.10 -7.18 4.55
CA GLY A 71 -5.23 -5.80 4.06
C GLY A 71 -5.63 -4.82 5.17
N VAL A 72 -6.57 -5.23 6.03
CA VAL A 72 -7.01 -4.39 7.16
C VAL A 72 -5.86 -4.19 8.15
N VAL A 73 -5.21 -5.26 8.58
CA VAL A 73 -4.17 -5.21 9.62
C VAL A 73 -2.89 -4.54 9.12
N SER A 74 -2.46 -4.81 7.89
CA SER A 74 -1.19 -4.30 7.35
C SER A 74 -1.31 -2.91 6.74
N HIS A 75 -2.49 -2.51 6.27
CA HIS A 75 -2.68 -1.20 5.66
C HIS A 75 -3.74 -0.36 6.37
N VAL A 76 -4.99 -0.79 6.44
CA VAL A 76 -6.08 0.09 6.92
C VAL A 76 -5.84 0.57 8.36
N LEU A 77 -5.44 -0.32 9.26
CA LEU A 77 -5.17 -0.02 10.65
C LEU A 77 -4.01 0.98 10.83
N PRO A 78 -2.78 0.68 10.36
CA PRO A 78 -1.64 1.58 10.56
C PRO A 78 -1.82 2.92 9.84
N PHE A 79 -2.34 2.92 8.61
CA PHE A 79 -2.52 4.17 7.87
C PHE A 79 -3.64 5.04 8.46
N SER A 80 -4.72 4.46 8.98
CA SER A 80 -5.76 5.23 9.68
C SER A 80 -5.27 5.77 11.02
N LEU A 81 -4.48 5.00 11.77
CA LEU A 81 -3.87 5.47 13.02
C LEU A 81 -2.86 6.60 12.80
N LEU A 82 -1.99 6.49 11.79
CA LEU A 82 -1.06 7.55 11.39
C LEU A 82 -1.76 8.80 10.85
N ALA A 83 -2.95 8.63 10.27
CA ALA A 83 -3.79 9.70 9.75
C ALA A 83 -4.55 10.48 10.84
N LEU A 84 -4.76 9.86 12.00
CA LEU A 84 -5.47 10.42 13.16
C LEU A 84 -4.53 10.96 14.24
N ALA A 85 -3.27 10.49 14.27
CA ALA A 85 -2.21 10.95 15.17
C ALA A 85 -1.53 12.23 14.66
#